data_AF-A0A7J3MZI3-F1
#
_entry.id   AF-A0A7J3MZI3-F1
#
_cell.length_a   1.000
_cell.length_b   1.000
_cell.length_c   1.000
_cell.angle_alpha   90.00
_cell.angle_beta   90.00
_cell.angle_gamma   90.00
#
_symmetry.space_group_name_H-M   'P 1'
#
loop_
_entity.id
_entity.type
_entity.pdbx_description
1 polymer ?
#
loop_
_entity_poly.entity_id
_entity_poly.type
_entity_poly.pdbx_seq_one_letter_code
_entity_poly.pdbx_strand_id
1 'polypeptide(L)'
;MTPKFHEIVRDEYLDRILMYAKVLIEVENIIEELIEDINADATGLSLKIEGIYTDRIDNVVKVYTNLDKRCSLEKKVDNISIEIECKNVYPNSNEVYISLIVELMRLAIKFLKPYINRNKEYMLITILGSKTSGTLVLEGEEKNIVIPYIPGTIFICHTHPKTYSAIFSKNDILSLLDILSNQGFGSCVITPSTQLTIYRYRPFVIEDYYKLFRIAKEYEYLDHVLFHRIGFSSLESIYSII
;
A
#
# COMPACT_ATOMS: atom_id res chain seq x y z
N MET A 1 14.18 -1.17 -25.76
CA MET A 1 14.64 -2.37 -25.02
C MET A 1 13.43 -3.00 -24.37
N THR A 2 13.15 -4.25 -24.69
CA THR A 2 12.02 -5.02 -24.14
C THR A 2 12.37 -5.46 -22.72
N PRO A 3 11.52 -5.25 -21.71
CA PRO A 3 11.81 -5.76 -20.37
C PRO A 3 11.85 -7.29 -20.43
N LYS A 4 12.91 -7.87 -19.89
CA LYS A 4 13.10 -9.33 -19.84
C LYS A 4 12.49 -9.85 -18.55
N PHE A 5 11.61 -10.83 -18.74
CA PHE A 5 10.70 -11.46 -17.77
C PHE A 5 9.52 -10.58 -17.34
N HIS A 6 8.34 -10.97 -17.79
CA HIS A 6 7.03 -10.52 -17.30
C HIS A 6 6.21 -11.78 -17.07
N GLU A 7 6.20 -12.29 -15.85
CA GLU A 7 5.19 -13.26 -15.47
C GLU A 7 4.17 -12.51 -14.61
N ILE A 8 2.94 -12.40 -15.11
CA ILE A 8 1.81 -12.07 -14.23
C ILE A 8 1.55 -13.35 -13.46
N VAL A 9 1.96 -13.38 -12.21
CA VAL A 9 1.63 -14.49 -11.32
C VAL A 9 0.29 -14.20 -10.68
N ARG A 10 -0.58 -15.21 -10.68
CA ARG A 10 -1.87 -15.18 -10.02
C ARG A 10 -2.13 -16.52 -9.36
N ASP A 11 -2.39 -16.49 -8.06
CA ASP A 11 -2.80 -17.63 -7.26
C ASP A 11 -3.90 -17.20 -6.28
N GLU A 12 -4.54 -18.17 -5.63
CA GLU A 12 -5.63 -17.93 -4.68
C GLU A 12 -5.22 -16.99 -3.53
N TYR A 13 -3.94 -17.08 -3.11
CA TYR A 13 -3.38 -16.22 -2.08
C TYR A 13 -3.33 -14.75 -2.55
N LEU A 14 -2.85 -14.50 -3.76
CA LEU A 14 -2.84 -13.17 -4.35
C LEU A 14 -4.24 -12.63 -4.60
N ASP A 15 -5.17 -13.46 -5.09
CA ASP A 15 -6.56 -13.06 -5.32
C ASP A 15 -7.22 -12.55 -4.03
N ARG A 16 -6.93 -13.19 -2.90
CA ARG A 16 -7.39 -12.71 -1.59
C ARG A 16 -6.79 -11.36 -1.22
N ILE A 17 -5.49 -11.16 -1.41
CA ILE A 17 -4.82 -9.88 -1.10
C ILE A 17 -5.39 -8.75 -1.96
N LEU A 18 -5.62 -9.02 -3.25
CA LEU A 18 -6.20 -8.05 -4.18
C LEU A 18 -7.65 -7.72 -3.81
N MET A 19 -8.45 -8.71 -3.40
CA MET A 19 -9.79 -8.47 -2.88
C MET A 19 -9.76 -7.63 -1.60
N TYR A 20 -8.82 -7.89 -0.68
CA TYR A 20 -8.62 -7.09 0.53
C TYR A 20 -8.38 -5.63 0.16
N ALA A 21 -7.36 -5.38 -0.67
CA ALA A 21 -7.02 -4.03 -1.14
C ALA A 21 -8.22 -3.33 -1.81
N LYS A 22 -8.96 -4.06 -2.66
CA LYS A 22 -10.13 -3.54 -3.37
C LYS A 22 -11.24 -3.12 -2.42
N VAL A 23 -11.57 -3.94 -1.43
CA VAL A 23 -12.58 -3.60 -0.42
C VAL A 23 -12.16 -2.38 0.39
N LEU A 24 -10.89 -2.30 0.82
CA LEU A 24 -10.41 -1.12 1.57
C LEU A 24 -10.47 0.17 0.76
N ILE A 25 -10.04 0.13 -0.50
CA ILE A 25 -10.15 1.28 -1.40
C ILE A 25 -11.61 1.69 -1.56
N GLU A 26 -12.53 0.73 -1.71
CA GLU A 26 -13.94 1.08 -1.83
C GLU A 26 -14.50 1.68 -0.53
N VAL A 27 -14.10 1.17 0.64
CA VAL A 27 -14.47 1.78 1.92
C VAL A 27 -13.98 3.23 1.99
N GLU A 28 -12.75 3.53 1.54
CA GLU A 28 -12.25 4.91 1.46
C GLU A 28 -13.13 5.77 0.55
N ASN A 29 -13.42 5.30 -0.66
CA ASN A 29 -14.25 6.05 -1.62
C ASN A 29 -15.64 6.36 -1.06
N ILE A 30 -16.32 5.39 -0.43
CA ILE A 30 -17.65 5.62 0.14
C ILE A 30 -17.59 6.62 1.31
N ILE A 31 -16.56 6.52 2.15
CA ILE A 31 -16.39 7.43 3.29
C ILE A 31 -16.08 8.86 2.81
N GLU A 32 -15.28 9.02 1.76
CA GLU A 32 -15.01 10.31 1.12
C GLU A 32 -16.28 10.91 0.52
N GLU A 33 -17.03 10.13 -0.28
CA GLU A 33 -18.35 10.52 -0.82
C GLU A 33 -19.29 10.97 0.31
N LEU A 34 -19.35 10.22 1.42
CA LEU A 34 -20.16 10.56 2.58
C LEU A 34 -19.76 11.88 3.23
N ILE A 35 -18.46 12.13 3.41
CA ILE A 35 -17.95 13.36 4.00
C ILE A 35 -18.33 14.56 3.14
N GLU A 36 -18.16 14.45 1.82
CA GLU A 36 -18.52 15.48 0.85
C GLU A 36 -20.03 15.77 0.86
N ASP A 37 -20.86 14.72 0.78
CA ASP A 37 -22.32 14.81 0.76
C ASP A 37 -22.88 15.52 1.99
N ILE A 38 -22.26 15.30 3.16
CA ILE A 38 -22.74 15.86 4.41
C ILE A 38 -22.03 17.17 4.81
N ASN A 39 -21.02 17.59 4.04
CA ASN A 39 -20.13 18.70 4.32
C ASN A 39 -19.55 18.63 5.75
N ALA A 40 -19.09 17.43 6.14
CA ALA A 40 -18.47 17.21 7.44
C ALA A 40 -16.97 17.54 7.42
N ASP A 41 -16.43 17.85 8.60
CA ASP A 41 -15.00 17.82 8.83
C ASP A 41 -14.55 16.37 9.03
N ALA A 42 -13.55 15.93 8.28
CA ALA A 42 -12.95 14.59 8.44
C ALA A 42 -12.04 14.52 9.69
N THR A 43 -11.77 15.64 10.35
CA THR A 43 -10.95 15.70 11.56
C THR A 43 -11.60 14.89 12.69
N GLY A 44 -10.88 13.89 13.19
CA GLY A 44 -11.39 12.99 14.23
C GLY A 44 -12.33 11.90 13.73
N LEU A 45 -12.37 11.66 12.41
CA LEU A 45 -13.03 10.50 11.84
C LEU A 45 -12.42 9.21 12.43
N SER A 46 -13.30 8.36 12.95
CA SER A 46 -12.99 7.04 13.47
C SER A 46 -13.68 6.00 12.60
N LEU A 47 -12.94 4.97 12.20
CA LEU A 47 -13.45 3.87 11.39
C LEU A 47 -13.18 2.55 12.10
N LYS A 48 -14.24 1.77 12.27
CA LYS A 48 -14.16 0.36 12.64
C LYS A 48 -14.64 -0.50 11.47
N ILE A 49 -13.82 -1.44 11.04
CA ILE A 49 -14.07 -2.33 9.91
C ILE A 49 -14.11 -3.76 10.46
N GLU A 50 -15.21 -4.47 10.22
CA GLU A 50 -15.44 -5.87 10.58
C GLU A 50 -15.67 -6.70 9.31
N GLY A 51 -15.32 -7.99 9.35
CA GLY A 51 -15.45 -8.89 8.20
C GLY A 51 -14.21 -8.95 7.29
N ILE A 52 -13.12 -8.26 7.65
CA ILE A 52 -11.83 -8.36 6.97
C ILE A 52 -10.78 -8.93 7.93
N TYR A 53 -10.15 -10.03 7.54
CA TYR A 53 -9.15 -10.74 8.33
C TYR A 53 -7.93 -11.08 7.48
N THR A 54 -6.83 -11.45 8.13
CA THR A 54 -5.56 -11.78 7.44
C THR A 54 -5.71 -12.96 6.47
N ASP A 55 -6.53 -13.95 6.82
CA ASP A 55 -6.69 -15.21 6.09
C ASP A 55 -7.98 -15.30 5.26
N ARG A 56 -8.96 -14.42 5.51
CA ARG A 56 -10.26 -14.41 4.82
C ARG A 56 -10.93 -13.04 4.79
N ILE A 57 -11.89 -12.90 3.88
CA ILE A 57 -12.81 -11.76 3.85
C ILE A 57 -14.22 -12.33 3.84
N ASP A 58 -15.06 -11.85 4.73
CA ASP A 58 -16.45 -12.26 4.82
C ASP A 58 -17.25 -11.64 3.65
N ASN A 59 -18.35 -12.28 3.26
CA ASN A 59 -19.21 -11.76 2.19
C ASN A 59 -19.93 -10.46 2.59
N VAL A 60 -19.92 -10.12 3.88
CA VAL A 60 -20.46 -8.86 4.40
C VAL A 60 -19.36 -8.20 5.25
N VAL A 61 -18.94 -7.02 4.82
CA VAL A 61 -17.99 -6.17 5.53
C VAL A 61 -18.77 -5.02 6.15
N LYS A 62 -18.70 -4.90 7.48
CA LYS A 62 -19.38 -3.84 8.21
C LYS A 62 -18.41 -2.74 8.56
N VAL A 63 -18.76 -1.52 8.19
CA VAL A 63 -18.00 -0.31 8.48
C VAL A 63 -18.82 0.57 9.40
N TYR A 64 -18.20 0.96 10.52
CA TYR A 64 -18.80 1.87 11.47
C TYR A 64 -17.99 3.15 11.53
N THR A 65 -18.69 4.29 11.51
CA THR A 65 -18.07 5.60 11.54
C THR A 65 -18.80 6.56 12.47
N ASN A 66 -18.09 7.53 13.05
CA ASN A 66 -18.65 8.55 13.95
C ASN A 66 -19.15 9.81 13.23
N LEU A 67 -19.48 9.74 11.93
CA LEU A 67 -20.07 10.88 11.23
C LEU A 67 -21.42 11.27 11.86
N ASP A 68 -21.64 12.57 12.05
CA ASP A 68 -22.74 13.15 12.85
C ASP A 68 -24.15 12.97 12.27
N LYS A 69 -24.30 12.31 11.11
CA LYS A 69 -25.59 11.99 10.51
C LYS A 69 -25.84 10.49 10.57
N ARG A 70 -27.09 10.07 10.80
CA ARG A 70 -27.47 8.65 10.67
C ARG A 70 -27.32 8.24 9.19
N CYS A 71 -26.17 7.70 8.83
CA CYS A 71 -25.95 7.04 7.56
C CYS A 71 -26.25 5.54 7.70
N SER A 72 -26.93 5.00 6.70
CA SER A 72 -27.02 3.57 6.44
C SER A 72 -26.89 3.42 4.94
N LEU A 73 -25.75 2.87 4.52
CA LEU A 73 -25.43 2.66 3.11
C LEU A 73 -25.02 1.22 2.90
N GLU A 74 -25.35 0.70 1.73
CA GLU A 74 -24.88 -0.60 1.26
C GLU A 74 -24.31 -0.43 -0.15
N LYS A 75 -23.09 -0.91 -0.36
CA LYS A 75 -22.45 -0.94 -1.68
C LYS A 75 -21.88 -2.33 -1.94
N LYS A 76 -22.01 -2.81 -3.17
CA LYS A 76 -21.49 -4.13 -3.57
C LYS A 76 -20.21 -4.00 -4.35
N VAL A 77 -19.21 -4.78 -3.94
CA VAL A 77 -17.93 -4.95 -4.64
C VAL A 77 -17.78 -6.42 -4.96
N ASP A 78 -17.92 -6.77 -6.23
CA ASP A 78 -17.98 -8.16 -6.70
C ASP A 78 -19.03 -8.98 -5.91
N ASN A 79 -18.60 -9.94 -5.09
CA ASN A 79 -19.45 -10.78 -4.25
C ASN A 79 -19.52 -10.34 -2.78
N ILE A 80 -18.93 -9.18 -2.43
CA ILE A 80 -18.88 -8.64 -1.07
C ILE A 80 -19.85 -7.47 -0.96
N SER A 81 -20.68 -7.47 0.09
CA SER A 81 -21.48 -6.31 0.48
C SER A 81 -20.76 -5.51 1.56
N ILE A 82 -20.60 -4.21 1.32
CA ILE A 82 -20.04 -3.24 2.28
C ILE A 82 -21.21 -2.49 2.89
N GLU A 83 -21.48 -2.71 4.17
CA GLU A 83 -22.53 -2.08 4.95
C GLU A 83 -21.92 -0.99 5.83
N ILE A 84 -22.34 0.27 5.66
CA ILE A 84 -21.87 1.40 6.48
C ILE A 84 -22.96 1.84 7.45
N GLU A 85 -22.61 1.97 8.71
CA GLU A 85 -23.46 2.50 9.77
C GLU A 85 -22.75 3.63 10.53
N CYS A 86 -23.44 4.75 10.72
CA CYS A 86 -22.93 5.85 11.53
C CYS A 86 -23.23 5.61 13.02
N LYS A 87 -22.19 5.22 13.79
CA LYS A 87 -22.22 5.08 15.25
C LYS A 87 -20.82 5.23 15.85
N ASN A 88 -20.77 5.74 17.08
CA ASN A 88 -19.52 5.82 17.84
C ASN A 88 -18.99 4.42 18.16
N VAL A 89 -17.76 4.15 17.75
CA VAL A 89 -17.08 2.86 17.90
C VAL A 89 -15.62 3.08 18.28
N TYR A 90 -15.00 2.07 18.87
CA TYR A 90 -13.55 2.01 18.97
C TYR A 90 -12.97 1.70 17.57
N PRO A 91 -12.11 2.56 17.00
CA PRO A 91 -11.58 2.35 15.67
C PRO A 91 -10.60 1.17 15.65
N ASN A 92 -10.56 0.46 14.52
CA ASN A 92 -9.55 -0.57 14.24
C ASN A 92 -9.00 -0.48 12.80
N SER A 93 -9.30 0.60 12.09
CA SER A 93 -8.94 0.77 10.68
C SER A 93 -7.42 0.66 10.50
N ASN A 94 -6.63 1.29 11.37
CA ASN A 94 -5.17 1.23 11.31
C ASN A 94 -4.65 -0.22 11.30
N GLU A 95 -5.18 -1.08 12.17
CA GLU A 95 -4.82 -2.49 12.27
C GLU A 95 -5.19 -3.26 10.99
N VAL A 96 -6.31 -2.89 10.36
CA VAL A 96 -6.76 -3.46 9.09
C VAL A 96 -5.81 -3.05 7.95
N TYR A 97 -5.39 -1.79 7.85
CA TYR A 97 -4.35 -1.39 6.89
C TYR A 97 -3.02 -2.11 7.12
N ILE A 98 -2.57 -2.17 8.37
CA ILE A 98 -1.31 -2.85 8.74
C ILE A 98 -1.38 -4.33 8.34
N SER A 99 -2.53 -4.98 8.54
CA SER A 99 -2.73 -6.38 8.15
C SER A 99 -2.58 -6.60 6.63
N LEU A 100 -3.13 -5.71 5.80
CA LEU A 100 -2.92 -5.76 4.35
C LEU A 100 -1.44 -5.59 3.98
N ILE A 101 -0.74 -4.66 4.62
CA ILE A 101 0.69 -4.41 4.37
C ILE A 101 1.54 -5.62 4.72
N VAL A 102 1.26 -6.29 5.83
CA VAL A 102 1.96 -7.53 6.20
C VAL A 102 1.80 -8.61 5.13
N GLU A 103 0.61 -8.75 4.55
CA GLU A 103 0.37 -9.71 3.45
C GLU A 103 1.10 -9.30 2.15
N LEU A 104 1.11 -8.01 1.81
CA LEU A 104 1.87 -7.48 0.67
C LEU A 104 3.39 -7.67 0.84
N MET A 105 3.91 -7.49 2.06
CA MET A 105 5.31 -7.78 2.38
C MET A 105 5.64 -9.27 2.27
N ARG A 106 4.75 -10.15 2.76
CA ARG A 106 4.90 -11.60 2.61
C ARG A 106 4.93 -12.01 1.13
N LEU A 107 4.06 -11.41 0.33
CA LEU A 107 4.05 -11.57 -1.12
C LEU A 107 5.38 -11.13 -1.75
N ALA A 108 5.88 -9.95 -1.38
CA ALA A 108 7.15 -9.44 -1.86
C ALA A 108 8.33 -10.37 -1.52
N ILE A 109 8.42 -10.85 -0.29
CA ILE A 109 9.45 -11.80 0.12
C ILE A 109 9.31 -13.12 -0.67
N LYS A 110 8.09 -13.66 -0.80
CA LYS A 110 7.83 -14.92 -1.54
C LYS A 110 8.39 -14.84 -2.96
N PHE A 111 8.17 -13.73 -3.66
CA PHE A 111 8.59 -13.57 -5.05
C PHE A 111 10.01 -13.06 -5.24
N LEU A 112 10.50 -12.16 -4.39
CA LEU A 112 11.81 -11.53 -4.58
C LEU A 112 12.96 -12.28 -3.90
N LYS A 113 12.71 -13.08 -2.85
CA LYS A 113 13.75 -13.83 -2.13
C LYS A 113 14.67 -14.68 -3.03
N PRO A 114 14.18 -15.37 -4.09
CA PRO A 114 15.05 -16.11 -5.02
C PRO A 114 16.03 -15.24 -5.83
N TYR A 115 15.84 -13.92 -5.82
CA TYR A 115 16.55 -12.97 -6.66
C TYR A 115 17.47 -12.01 -5.89
N ILE A 116 17.32 -11.88 -4.56
CA ILE A 116 18.06 -10.93 -3.71
C ILE A 116 19.59 -11.00 -3.89
N ASN A 117 20.14 -12.20 -4.08
CA ASN A 117 21.59 -12.43 -4.21
C ASN A 117 22.10 -12.44 -5.65
N ARG A 118 21.27 -12.04 -6.62
CA ARG A 118 21.68 -11.97 -8.02
C ARG A 118 22.35 -10.62 -8.31
N ASN A 119 23.19 -10.57 -9.34
CA ASN A 119 23.87 -9.33 -9.76
C ASN A 119 22.95 -8.34 -10.54
N LYS A 120 21.64 -8.44 -10.35
CA LYS A 120 20.62 -7.66 -11.06
C LYS A 120 19.56 -7.21 -10.06
N GLU A 121 18.90 -6.11 -10.37
CA GLU A 121 17.77 -5.64 -9.59
C GLU A 121 16.49 -6.29 -10.12
N TYR A 122 15.60 -6.63 -9.20
CA TYR A 122 14.29 -7.20 -9.50
C TYR A 122 13.23 -6.37 -8.81
N MET A 123 12.13 -6.13 -9.50
CA MET A 123 11.00 -5.36 -9.00
C MET A 123 9.73 -6.20 -9.07
N LEU A 124 9.00 -6.21 -7.97
CA LEU A 124 7.65 -6.69 -7.85
C LEU A 124 6.68 -5.51 -7.91
N ILE A 125 5.66 -5.61 -8.75
CA ILE A 125 4.58 -4.63 -8.85
C ILE A 125 3.25 -5.37 -8.67
N THR A 126 2.50 -5.02 -7.64
CA THR A 126 1.14 -5.52 -7.43
C THR A 126 0.13 -4.51 -7.97
N ILE A 127 -0.72 -4.98 -8.87
CA ILE A 127 -1.66 -4.17 -9.64
C ILE A 127 -3.09 -4.63 -9.32
N LEU A 128 -3.94 -3.65 -9.01
CA LEU A 128 -5.37 -3.81 -8.89
C LEU A 128 -6.05 -2.96 -9.98
N GLY A 129 -6.62 -3.63 -10.98
CA GLY A 129 -7.23 -2.98 -12.12
C GLY A 129 -8.48 -3.71 -12.61
N SER A 130 -9.35 -2.97 -13.30
CA SER A 130 -10.61 -3.49 -13.85
C SER A 130 -10.42 -4.54 -14.96
N LYS A 131 -9.32 -4.45 -15.71
CA LYS A 131 -8.97 -5.39 -16.79
C LYS A 131 -7.87 -6.37 -16.42
N THR A 132 -6.91 -5.93 -15.61
CA THR A 132 -5.77 -6.72 -15.20
C THR A 132 -5.53 -6.48 -13.72
N SER A 133 -5.53 -7.56 -12.95
CA SER A 133 -5.15 -7.58 -11.54
C SER A 133 -4.19 -8.75 -11.33
N GLY A 134 -3.15 -8.53 -10.53
CA GLY A 134 -2.09 -9.52 -10.35
C GLY A 134 -0.77 -8.90 -9.92
N THR A 135 0.27 -9.72 -9.91
CA THR A 135 1.61 -9.29 -9.54
C THR A 135 2.57 -9.56 -10.68
N LEU A 136 3.35 -8.54 -11.05
CA LEU A 136 4.42 -8.59 -12.03
C LEU A 136 5.76 -8.68 -11.32
N VAL A 137 6.66 -9.50 -11.85
CA VAL A 137 8.09 -9.45 -11.51
C VAL A 137 8.87 -9.00 -12.74
N LEU A 138 9.62 -7.91 -12.59
CA LEU A 138 10.45 -7.28 -13.62
C LEU A 138 11.93 -7.47 -13.26
N GLU A 139 12.76 -7.68 -14.26
CA GLU A 139 14.23 -7.67 -14.14
C GLU A 139 14.79 -6.37 -14.73
N GLY A 140 15.71 -5.73 -14.00
CA GLY A 140 16.46 -4.57 -14.47
C GLY A 140 17.95 -4.65 -14.19
N GLU A 141 18.70 -3.73 -14.79
CA GLU A 141 20.12 -3.54 -14.49
C GLU A 141 20.31 -2.78 -13.17
N GLU A 142 21.47 -2.98 -12.53
CA GLU A 142 21.84 -2.33 -11.26
C GLU A 142 21.66 -0.79 -11.36
N LYS A 143 20.86 -0.21 -10.46
CA LYS A 143 20.50 1.23 -10.37
C LYS A 143 19.72 1.80 -11.55
N ASN A 144 19.19 0.96 -12.44
CA ASN A 144 18.54 1.38 -13.68
C ASN A 144 17.10 0.85 -13.82
N ILE A 145 16.46 0.38 -12.74
CA ILE A 145 15.02 0.11 -12.80
C ILE A 145 14.28 1.45 -12.95
N VAL A 146 13.86 1.72 -14.18
CA VAL A 146 12.84 2.73 -14.46
C VAL A 146 11.51 2.09 -14.15
N ILE A 147 10.86 2.55 -13.08
CA ILE A 147 9.52 2.11 -12.70
C ILE A 147 8.54 2.70 -13.73
N PRO A 148 7.95 1.89 -14.63
CA PRO A 148 6.91 2.41 -15.50
C PRO A 148 5.69 2.77 -14.64
N TYR A 149 5.04 3.88 -14.94
CA TYR A 149 3.72 4.15 -14.39
C TYR A 149 2.76 3.08 -14.90
N ILE A 150 2.29 2.22 -14.00
CA ILE A 150 1.26 1.22 -14.30
C ILE A 150 0.00 1.62 -13.52
N PRO A 151 -1.08 2.02 -14.20
CA PRO A 151 -2.35 2.36 -13.54
C PRO A 151 -2.84 1.22 -12.64
N GLY A 152 -3.34 1.58 -11.45
CA GLY A 152 -3.80 0.60 -10.46
C GLY A 152 -2.67 -0.08 -9.67
N THR A 153 -1.43 0.44 -9.73
CA THR A 153 -0.36 -0.05 -8.85
C THR A 153 -0.71 0.24 -7.40
N ILE A 154 -0.84 -0.82 -6.60
CA ILE A 154 -1.17 -0.69 -5.17
C ILE A 154 0.03 -0.94 -4.26
N PHE A 155 1.07 -1.62 -4.74
CA PHE A 155 2.26 -1.89 -3.97
C PHE A 155 3.43 -2.19 -4.90
N ILE A 156 4.61 -1.67 -4.56
CA ILE A 156 5.85 -2.04 -5.23
C ILE A 156 6.88 -2.54 -4.24
N CYS A 157 7.76 -3.41 -4.72
CA CYS A 157 8.94 -3.77 -3.97
C CYS A 157 10.09 -4.04 -4.92
N HIS A 158 11.31 -3.66 -4.58
CA HIS A 158 12.47 -4.03 -5.39
C HIS A 158 13.67 -4.41 -4.54
N THR A 159 14.59 -5.14 -5.17
CA THR A 159 15.84 -5.58 -4.55
C THR A 159 16.97 -4.60 -4.84
N HIS A 160 17.82 -4.30 -3.86
CA HIS A 160 19.14 -3.72 -4.11
C HIS A 160 20.23 -4.79 -3.94
N PRO A 161 20.84 -5.29 -5.03
CA PRO A 161 21.92 -6.24 -4.92
C PRO A 161 23.16 -5.55 -4.32
N LYS A 162 23.92 -6.30 -3.51
CA LYS A 162 25.22 -5.88 -2.93
C LYS A 162 25.20 -4.77 -1.86
N THR A 163 24.04 -4.20 -1.52
CA THR A 163 23.91 -3.26 -0.39
C THR A 163 23.53 -3.99 0.89
N TYR A 164 24.04 -3.56 2.04
CA TYR A 164 23.70 -4.16 3.34
C TYR A 164 22.50 -3.51 4.04
N SER A 165 22.17 -2.26 3.68
CA SER A 165 21.09 -1.48 4.29
C SER A 165 20.01 -1.16 3.26
N ALA A 166 18.76 -1.43 3.61
CA ALA A 166 17.60 -1.06 2.82
C ALA A 166 17.33 0.44 2.99
N ILE A 167 17.47 1.17 1.88
CA ILE A 167 17.36 2.62 1.82
C ILE A 167 16.64 2.97 0.52
N PHE A 168 15.73 3.95 0.58
CA PHE A 168 15.05 4.49 -0.60
C PHE A 168 15.91 5.56 -1.25
N SER A 169 16.21 5.41 -2.54
CA SER A 169 16.77 6.48 -3.36
C SER A 169 15.72 7.57 -3.65
N LYS A 170 16.17 8.72 -4.14
CA LYS A 170 15.27 9.76 -4.64
C LYS A 170 14.20 9.25 -5.63
N ASN A 171 14.56 8.36 -6.55
CA ASN A 171 13.61 7.80 -7.52
C ASN A 171 12.58 6.87 -6.85
N ASP A 172 13.00 6.15 -5.81
CA ASP A 172 12.11 5.31 -5.01
C ASP A 172 11.10 6.17 -4.24
N ILE A 173 11.53 7.31 -3.70
CA ILE A 173 10.66 8.25 -2.99
C ILE A 173 9.62 8.86 -3.94
N LEU A 174 10.05 9.26 -5.15
CA LEU A 174 9.13 9.78 -6.17
C LEU A 174 8.11 8.73 -6.61
N SER A 175 8.53 7.48 -6.75
CA SER A 175 7.65 6.37 -7.12
C SER A 175 6.69 6.01 -5.99
N LEU A 176 7.16 6.03 -4.73
CA LEU A 176 6.29 5.88 -3.56
C LEU A 176 5.23 6.99 -3.51
N LEU A 177 5.63 8.24 -3.75
CA LEU A 177 4.71 9.38 -3.77
C LEU A 177 3.64 9.21 -4.85
N ASP A 178 4.03 8.81 -6.06
CA ASP A 178 3.08 8.53 -7.14
C ASP A 178 2.09 7.42 -6.76
N ILE A 179 2.56 6.31 -6.20
CA ILE A 179 1.69 5.20 -5.78
C ILE A 179 0.71 5.64 -4.69
N LEU A 180 1.18 6.32 -3.66
CA LEU A 180 0.33 6.80 -2.56
C LEU A 180 -0.71 7.81 -3.04
N SER A 181 -0.34 8.69 -3.98
CA SER A 181 -1.27 9.64 -4.61
C SER A 181 -2.34 8.97 -5.47
N ASN A 182 -2.13 7.72 -5.91
CA ASN A 182 -3.06 6.94 -6.70
C ASN A 182 -3.69 5.79 -5.88
N GLN A 183 -4.00 6.04 -4.60
CA GLN A 183 -4.65 5.11 -3.66
C GLN A 183 -3.84 3.84 -3.29
N GLY A 184 -2.60 3.72 -3.77
CA GLY A 184 -1.72 2.60 -3.41
C GLY A 184 -1.30 2.63 -1.94
N PHE A 185 -0.79 1.51 -1.45
CA PHE A 185 -0.58 1.26 -0.02
C PHE A 185 0.87 1.44 0.43
N GLY A 186 1.86 1.24 -0.44
CA GLY A 186 3.25 1.43 -0.04
C GLY A 186 4.29 0.92 -1.03
N SER A 187 5.54 1.02 -0.60
CA SER A 187 6.72 0.57 -1.33
C SER A 187 7.71 -0.10 -0.39
N CYS A 188 8.57 -0.97 -0.93
CA CYS A 188 9.53 -1.72 -0.16
C CYS A 188 10.87 -1.91 -0.88
N VAL A 189 11.97 -1.73 -0.16
CA VAL A 189 13.33 -2.06 -0.60
C VAL A 189 13.80 -3.29 0.17
N ILE A 190 14.28 -4.31 -0.55
CA ILE A 190 14.81 -5.55 0.01
C ILE A 190 16.30 -5.66 -0.34
N THR A 191 17.12 -6.04 0.64
CA THR A 191 18.55 -6.31 0.46
C THR A 191 18.87 -7.72 0.98
N PRO A 192 20.10 -8.24 0.77
CA PRO A 192 20.52 -9.53 1.35
C PRO A 192 20.37 -9.64 2.88
N SER A 193 20.41 -8.52 3.61
CA SER A 193 20.41 -8.52 5.08
C SER A 193 19.25 -7.77 5.71
N THR A 194 18.60 -6.87 4.98
CA THR A 194 17.61 -5.95 5.56
C THR A 194 16.49 -5.62 4.58
N GLN A 195 15.33 -5.27 5.13
CA GLN A 195 14.17 -4.77 4.42
C GLN A 195 13.73 -3.44 5.03
N LEU A 196 13.32 -2.50 4.18
CA LEU A 196 12.63 -1.28 4.57
C LEU A 196 11.35 -1.16 3.76
N THR A 197 10.21 -1.12 4.44
CA THR A 197 8.91 -0.87 3.84
C THR A 197 8.36 0.44 4.36
N ILE A 198 7.95 1.34 3.47
CA ILE A 198 7.21 2.56 3.81
C ILE A 198 5.80 2.43 3.25
N TYR A 199 4.80 2.66 4.09
CA TYR A 199 3.41 2.39 3.73
C TYR A 199 2.46 3.35 4.43
N ARG A 200 1.24 3.49 3.89
CA ARG A 200 0.14 4.17 4.57
C ARG A 200 -0.64 3.21 5.44
N TYR A 201 -0.90 3.59 6.69
CA TYR A 201 -1.71 2.81 7.63
C TYR A 201 -3.11 3.40 7.84
N ARG A 202 -3.44 4.43 7.07
CA ARG A 202 -4.72 5.12 6.98
C ARG A 202 -4.77 5.86 5.63
N PRO A 203 -5.85 6.57 5.26
CA PRO A 203 -5.87 7.38 4.04
C PRO A 203 -4.69 8.35 3.97
N PHE A 204 -4.09 8.49 2.78
CA PHE A 204 -2.92 9.33 2.57
C PHE A 204 -3.31 10.81 2.52
N VAL A 205 -2.61 11.65 3.30
CA VAL A 205 -2.96 13.07 3.45
C VAL A 205 -1.97 14.00 2.76
N ILE A 206 -2.43 15.19 2.41
CA ILE A 206 -1.66 16.18 1.65
C ILE A 206 -0.42 16.67 2.41
N GLU A 207 -0.45 16.72 3.74
CA GLU A 207 0.69 17.10 4.57
C GLU A 207 1.85 16.12 4.39
N ASP A 208 1.55 14.82 4.33
CA ASP A 208 2.56 13.78 4.15
C ASP A 208 3.07 13.72 2.71
N TYR A 209 2.23 14.05 1.72
CA TYR A 209 2.66 14.30 0.35
C TYR A 209 3.72 15.40 0.28
N TYR A 210 3.47 16.56 0.90
CA TYR A 210 4.43 17.67 0.89
C TYR A 210 5.74 17.31 1.59
N LYS A 211 5.68 16.56 2.70
CA LYS A 211 6.88 16.06 3.38
C LYS A 211 7.68 15.13 2.47
N LEU A 212 7.06 14.10 1.87
CA LEU A 212 7.75 13.19 0.95
C LEU A 212 8.35 13.92 -0.25
N PHE A 213 7.59 14.84 -0.86
CA PHE A 213 8.05 15.63 -1.99
C PHE A 213 9.26 16.50 -1.64
N ARG A 214 9.24 17.11 -0.44
CA ARG A 214 10.37 17.87 0.08
C ARG A 214 11.60 16.98 0.28
N ILE A 215 11.43 15.78 0.83
CA ILE A 215 12.53 14.82 0.99
C ILE A 215 13.14 14.48 -0.36
N ALA A 216 12.32 14.14 -1.35
CA ALA A 216 12.78 13.83 -2.71
C ALA A 216 13.55 15.00 -3.37
N LYS A 217 13.32 16.24 -2.93
CA LYS A 217 14.06 17.42 -3.40
C LYS A 217 15.35 17.67 -2.64
N GLU A 218 15.34 17.53 -1.32
CA GLU A 218 16.42 17.97 -0.43
C GLU A 218 17.42 16.85 -0.09
N TYR A 219 17.02 15.58 -0.20
CA TYR A 219 17.82 14.42 0.20
C TYR A 219 18.04 13.48 -0.99
N GLU A 220 19.23 12.86 -1.04
CA GLU A 220 19.53 11.83 -2.03
C GLU A 220 18.87 10.49 -1.69
N TYR A 221 18.63 10.25 -0.39
CA TYR A 221 18.10 9.01 0.12
C TYR A 221 17.25 9.19 1.38
N LEU A 222 16.38 8.22 1.63
CA LEU A 222 15.52 8.12 2.81
C LEU A 222 15.72 6.75 3.46
N ASP A 223 16.31 6.77 4.66
CA ASP A 223 16.42 5.60 5.53
C ASP A 223 15.37 5.64 6.65
N HIS A 224 15.30 4.56 7.43
CA HIS A 224 14.36 4.44 8.55
C HIS A 224 14.57 5.52 9.64
N VAL A 225 15.81 5.95 9.88
CA VAL A 225 16.11 6.95 10.92
C VAL A 225 15.61 8.33 10.51
N LEU A 226 15.88 8.73 9.26
CA LEU A 226 15.39 9.97 8.70
C LEU A 226 13.86 9.97 8.60
N PHE A 227 13.24 8.85 8.21
CA PHE A 227 11.79 8.70 8.15
C PHE A 227 11.12 9.04 9.49
N HIS A 228 11.58 8.42 10.59
CA HIS A 228 11.02 8.67 11.92
C HIS A 228 11.26 10.09 12.42
N ARG A 229 12.40 10.70 12.08
CA ARG A 229 12.70 12.08 12.47
C ARG A 229 11.73 13.09 11.87
N ILE A 230 11.20 12.81 10.67
CA ILE A 230 10.31 13.73 9.95
C ILE A 230 8.90 13.73 10.53
N GLY A 231 8.44 12.58 11.02
CA GLY A 231 7.13 12.42 11.64
C GLY A 231 5.99 12.54 10.63
N PHE A 232 5.55 11.42 10.09
CA PHE A 232 4.40 11.34 9.19
C PHE A 232 3.11 11.06 9.97
N SER A 233 1.98 11.55 9.45
CA SER A 233 0.69 11.39 10.11
C SER A 233 -0.06 10.14 9.66
N SER A 234 0.11 9.74 8.41
CA SER A 234 -0.60 8.65 7.74
C SER A 234 0.33 7.54 7.25
N LEU A 235 1.65 7.75 7.34
CA LEU A 235 2.68 6.81 6.92
C LEU A 235 3.42 6.21 8.11
N GLU A 236 3.78 4.94 7.97
CA GLU A 236 4.68 4.22 8.87
C GLU A 236 5.82 3.58 8.07
N SER A 237 6.84 3.12 8.80
CA SER A 237 7.88 2.29 8.22
C SER A 237 8.15 1.05 9.06
N ILE A 238 8.39 -0.07 8.37
CA ILE A 238 8.91 -1.30 8.98
C ILE A 238 10.32 -1.51 8.45
N TYR A 239 11.29 -1.57 9.37
CA TYR A 239 12.65 -1.98 9.09
C TYR A 239 12.94 -3.31 9.79
N SER A 240 13.37 -4.31 9.04
CA SER A 240 13.62 -5.66 9.56
C SER A 240 14.90 -6.27 8.98
N ILE A 241 15.50 -7.17 9.75
CA ILE A 241 16.59 -8.05 9.30
C ILE A 241 15.95 -9.26 8.61
N ILE A 242 16.51 -9.69 7.47
CA ILE A 242 16.02 -10.83 6.66
C ILE A 242 16.85 -12.08 6.92
#